data_AF-A0AAW0CPE0-F1
#
_entry.id   AF-A0AAW0CPE0-F1
#
_cell.length_a   1.000
_cell.length_b   1.000
_cell.length_c   1.000
_cell.angle_alpha   90.00
_cell.angle_beta   90.00
_cell.angle_gamma   90.00
#
_symmetry.space_group_name_H-M   'P 1'
#
loop_
_entity.id
_entity.type
_entity.pdbx_description
1 polymer ?
#
loop_
_entity_poly.entity_id
_entity_poly.type
_entity_poly.pdbx_seq_one_letter_code
_entity_poly.pdbx_strand_id
1 'polypeptide(L)'
;MAPGEMVMIDGFQLQDAMSAIEIGEPRLDTGMKLGNEPFDPMTPLLPEELCWIIDRTFAYEMEWHSANNLSHTVFTLLYVHHLGAIDPDIHPYTLDIDRTRPLGLITVVLRAFVCGMLKCCDLSWRELSKGGLHDAEDWQSEKCEVSLLEGWPVKAALARLDDALQWLWNTPKGSSVIHVFFCQRNRLLFRKTILELMEHSIHHDKERFQQLLQNARQHLYEIQTQLPIPDPPMGSPAHKAFDPYIAGRLNTFLPIRVIELPAIEESWNAWRNFLNGWEEMLTLSNTREIMSWKVSY
;
A
#
# COMPACT_ATOMS: atom_id res chain seq x y z
N MET A 1 -1.66 -2.32 51.92
CA MET A 1 -0.37 -1.85 51.38
C MET A 1 -0.13 -0.46 51.90
N ALA A 2 1.03 -0.20 52.49
CA ALA A 2 1.44 1.14 52.85
C ALA A 2 1.80 1.93 51.57
N PRO A 3 1.64 3.27 51.55
CA PRO A 3 2.14 4.09 50.46
C PRO A 3 3.62 3.81 50.20
N GLY A 4 3.98 3.54 48.95
CA GLY A 4 5.35 3.20 48.54
C GLY A 4 5.66 1.70 48.47
N GLU A 5 4.74 0.83 48.89
CA GLU A 5 4.85 -0.61 48.68
C GLU A 5 4.24 -1.01 47.33
N MET A 6 4.88 -1.95 46.62
CA MET A 6 4.35 -2.56 45.41
C MET A 6 4.46 -4.08 45.53
N VAL A 7 3.39 -4.78 45.15
CA VAL A 7 3.40 -6.24 45.05
C VAL A 7 3.70 -6.59 43.60
N MET A 8 4.83 -7.27 43.38
CA MET A 8 5.27 -7.71 42.05
C MET A 8 5.53 -9.21 42.09
N ILE A 9 5.49 -9.84 40.92
CA ILE A 9 5.92 -11.23 40.76
C ILE A 9 7.45 -11.28 40.80
N ASP A 10 8.02 -12.34 41.39
CA ASP A 10 9.47 -12.54 41.41
C ASP A 10 10.05 -12.46 39.98
N GLY A 11 11.05 -11.59 39.80
CA GLY A 11 11.74 -11.36 38.53
C GLY A 11 11.17 -10.24 37.66
N PHE A 12 9.96 -9.73 37.94
CA PHE A 12 9.42 -8.57 37.24
C PHE A 12 10.04 -7.28 37.79
N GLN A 13 10.50 -6.39 36.90
CA GLN A 13 11.13 -5.13 37.26
C GLN A 13 10.25 -3.94 36.88
N LEU A 14 10.37 -2.83 37.63
CA LEU A 14 9.65 -1.59 37.32
C LEU A 14 9.97 -1.04 35.91
N GLN A 15 11.18 -1.28 35.40
CA GLN A 15 11.55 -0.92 34.04
C GLN A 15 10.68 -1.63 32.99
N ASP A 16 10.25 -2.87 33.27
CA ASP A 16 9.40 -3.66 32.36
C ASP A 16 7.99 -3.06 32.29
N ALA A 17 7.57 -2.34 33.34
CA ALA A 17 6.30 -1.63 33.40
C ALA A 17 6.32 -0.27 32.68
N MET A 18 7.49 0.25 32.30
CA MET A 18 7.59 1.58 31.68
C MET A 18 6.99 1.63 30.26
N SER A 19 6.81 0.49 29.60
CA SER A 19 6.15 0.36 28.29
C SER A 19 4.68 -0.05 28.40
N ALA A 20 4.12 -0.13 29.61
CA ALA A 20 2.74 -0.53 29.81
C ALA A 20 1.76 0.52 29.25
N ILE A 21 0.66 0.04 28.68
CA ILE A 21 -0.45 0.86 28.19
C ILE A 21 -1.37 1.21 29.36
N GLU A 22 -1.78 2.48 29.45
CA GLU A 22 -2.75 2.96 30.43
C GLU A 22 -4.16 2.98 29.84
N ILE A 23 -5.04 2.12 30.38
CA ILE A 23 -6.46 2.07 29.97
C ILE A 23 -7.18 3.33 30.48
N GLY A 24 -8.00 3.94 29.63
CA GLY A 24 -8.73 5.17 29.94
C GLY A 24 -7.95 6.46 29.68
N GLU A 25 -6.67 6.38 29.28
CA GLU A 25 -5.90 7.54 28.83
C GLU A 25 -6.09 7.72 27.30
N PRO A 26 -6.60 8.86 26.80
CA PRO A 26 -7.02 9.01 25.40
C PRO A 26 -5.93 8.91 24.32
N ARG A 27 -4.65 8.99 24.69
CA ARG A 27 -3.47 8.87 23.82
C ARG A 27 -2.88 7.46 23.84
N LEU A 28 -3.02 6.73 24.95
CA LEU A 28 -2.49 5.38 25.14
C LEU A 28 -3.54 4.29 24.89
N ASP A 29 -4.79 4.54 25.27
CA ASP A 29 -5.90 3.62 25.07
C ASP A 29 -6.50 3.76 23.66
N THR A 30 -5.99 2.90 22.78
CA THR A 30 -6.42 2.81 21.38
C THR A 30 -7.88 2.34 21.24
N GLY A 31 -8.43 1.66 22.26
CA GLY A 31 -9.81 1.18 22.30
C GLY A 31 -10.85 2.26 22.62
N MET A 32 -10.46 3.43 23.13
CA MET A 32 -11.41 4.50 23.49
C MET A 32 -12.06 5.17 22.27
N LYS A 33 -11.42 5.17 21.10
CA LYS A 33 -11.87 5.89 19.89
C LYS A 33 -12.64 5.01 18.90
N LEU A 34 -13.38 4.01 19.40
CA LEU A 34 -14.20 3.14 18.55
C LEU A 34 -15.50 3.85 18.16
N GLY A 35 -15.49 4.58 17.03
CA GLY A 35 -16.63 5.41 16.60
C GLY A 35 -16.90 5.48 15.10
N ASN A 36 -16.39 4.54 14.29
CA ASN A 36 -16.65 4.57 12.85
C ASN A 36 -17.90 3.76 12.49
N GLU A 37 -18.67 4.30 11.54
CA GLU A 37 -19.73 3.56 10.86
C GLU A 37 -19.18 2.25 10.25
N PRO A 38 -19.98 1.18 10.21
CA PRO A 38 -19.56 -0.06 9.56
C PRO A 38 -19.20 0.22 8.09
N PHE A 39 -18.01 -0.20 7.68
CA PHE A 39 -17.56 -0.12 6.30
C PHE A 39 -18.11 -1.31 5.51
N ASP A 40 -18.76 -1.03 4.38
CA ASP A 40 -19.19 -2.04 3.43
C ASP A 40 -18.24 -2.05 2.22
N PRO A 41 -17.41 -3.11 2.06
CA PRO A 41 -16.44 -3.18 0.97
C PRO A 41 -17.10 -3.37 -0.41
N MET A 42 -18.40 -3.66 -0.48
CA MET A 42 -19.12 -3.87 -1.74
C MET A 42 -19.88 -2.64 -2.22
N THR A 43 -19.77 -1.51 -1.52
CA THR A 43 -20.40 -0.25 -1.91
C THR A 43 -19.85 0.24 -3.27
N PRO A 44 -20.67 0.34 -4.34
CA PRO A 44 -20.19 0.63 -5.69
C PRO A 44 -19.45 1.96 -5.84
N LEU A 45 -18.32 1.94 -6.54
CA LEU A 45 -17.45 3.11 -6.77
C LEU A 45 -17.56 3.62 -8.20
N LEU A 46 -17.39 4.93 -8.37
CA LEU A 46 -17.11 5.53 -9.67
C LEU A 46 -15.67 5.23 -10.12
N PRO A 47 -15.40 5.26 -11.43
CA PRO A 47 -14.04 5.15 -11.94
C PRO A 47 -13.05 6.16 -11.34
N GLU A 48 -13.47 7.41 -11.12
CA GLU A 48 -12.66 8.49 -10.57
C GLU A 48 -12.38 8.27 -9.07
N GLU A 49 -13.41 7.81 -8.34
CA GLU A 49 -13.31 7.44 -6.93
C GLU A 49 -12.26 6.33 -6.72
N LEU A 50 -12.22 5.34 -7.62
CA LEU A 50 -11.19 4.29 -7.59
C LEU A 50 -9.78 4.85 -7.82
N CYS A 51 -9.59 5.73 -8.81
CA CYS A 51 -8.29 6.37 -9.03
C CYS A 51 -7.82 7.12 -7.79
N TRP A 52 -8.71 7.87 -7.14
CA TRP A 52 -8.40 8.61 -5.91
C TRP A 52 -7.99 7.68 -4.77
N ILE A 53 -8.66 6.54 -4.59
CA ILE A 53 -8.27 5.52 -3.61
C ILE A 53 -6.87 4.98 -3.93
N ILE A 54 -6.61 4.64 -5.18
CA ILE A 54 -5.31 4.11 -5.62
C ILE A 54 -4.19 5.12 -5.37
N ASP A 55 -4.40 6.39 -5.67
CA ASP A 55 -3.42 7.46 -5.49
C ASP A 55 -3.04 7.66 -4.02
N ARG A 56 -4.03 7.69 -3.12
CA ARG A 56 -3.78 7.73 -1.67
C ARG A 56 -3.10 6.48 -1.16
N THR A 57 -3.41 5.33 -1.75
CA THR A 57 -2.78 4.07 -1.39
C THR A 57 -1.29 4.08 -1.73
N PHE A 58 -0.91 4.59 -2.91
CA PHE A 58 0.48 4.81 -3.28
C PHE A 58 1.20 5.80 -2.35
N ALA A 59 0.50 6.84 -1.87
CA ALA A 59 1.03 7.78 -0.89
C ALA A 59 1.31 7.11 0.47
N TYR A 60 0.34 6.36 1.01
CA TYR A 60 0.52 5.62 2.27
C TYR A 60 1.65 4.58 2.18
N GLU A 61 1.83 3.91 1.04
CA GLU A 61 2.96 3.00 0.86
C GLU A 61 4.32 3.74 0.95
N MET A 62 4.45 4.93 0.36
CA MET A 62 5.67 5.75 0.50
C MET A 62 5.87 6.27 1.92
N GLU A 63 4.79 6.55 2.66
CA GLU A 63 4.89 6.88 4.08
C GLU A 63 5.40 5.70 4.92
N TRP A 64 5.02 4.46 4.57
CA TRP A 64 5.59 3.27 5.20
C TRP A 64 7.09 3.13 4.88
N HIS A 65 7.48 3.33 3.61
CA HIS A 65 8.89 3.35 3.22
C HIS A 65 9.69 4.48 3.88
N SER A 66 9.02 5.51 4.38
CA SER A 66 9.60 6.60 5.20
C SER A 66 9.62 6.28 6.70
N ALA A 67 9.63 4.98 7.06
CA ALA A 67 9.71 4.46 8.43
C ALA A 67 8.47 4.71 9.33
N ASN A 68 7.30 5.01 8.76
CA ASN A 68 6.05 4.96 9.53
C ASN A 68 5.51 3.53 9.64
N ASN A 69 4.68 3.25 10.65
CA ASN A 69 4.10 1.92 10.86
C ASN A 69 3.04 1.54 9.83
N LEU A 70 2.95 0.25 9.48
CA LEU A 70 1.90 -0.28 8.59
C LEU A 70 0.49 -0.01 9.13
N SER A 71 0.30 -0.08 10.46
CA SER A 71 -0.97 0.21 11.13
C SER A 71 -1.47 1.65 10.99
N HIS A 72 -0.57 2.58 10.66
CA HIS A 72 -0.88 4.00 10.45
C HIS A 72 -0.83 4.41 8.98
N THR A 73 -0.45 3.50 8.09
CA THR A 73 -0.28 3.76 6.65
C THR A 73 -1.07 2.76 5.81
N VAL A 74 -0.44 1.71 5.29
CA VAL A 74 -1.01 0.75 4.34
C VAL A 74 -2.28 0.08 4.90
N PHE A 75 -2.31 -0.26 6.19
CA PHE A 75 -3.47 -0.91 6.80
C PHE A 75 -4.64 0.02 7.06
N THR A 76 -4.47 1.34 6.89
CA THR A 76 -5.59 2.28 6.93
C THR A 76 -6.55 2.05 5.78
N LEU A 77 -6.10 1.50 4.65
CA LEU A 77 -6.96 1.07 3.55
C LEU A 77 -7.79 -0.14 3.99
N LEU A 78 -9.10 0.06 4.19
CA LEU A 78 -9.97 -0.97 4.74
C LEU A 78 -10.10 -2.21 3.85
N TYR A 79 -9.94 -2.06 2.54
CA TYR A 79 -9.97 -3.18 1.59
C TYR A 79 -8.89 -4.25 1.87
N VAL A 80 -7.79 -3.90 2.53
CA VAL A 80 -6.76 -4.86 2.98
C VAL A 80 -7.38 -5.93 3.88
N HIS A 81 -8.29 -5.53 4.76
CA HIS A 81 -8.94 -6.41 5.75
C HIS A 81 -10.14 -7.17 5.18
N HIS A 82 -10.55 -6.88 3.95
CA HIS A 82 -11.77 -7.40 3.32
C HIS A 82 -11.53 -8.08 1.97
N LEU A 83 -10.30 -8.49 1.65
CA LEU A 83 -9.94 -9.14 0.39
C LEU A 83 -10.78 -10.40 0.05
N GLY A 84 -11.21 -11.14 1.08
CA GLY A 84 -12.10 -12.29 0.92
C GLY A 84 -13.56 -11.91 0.63
N ALA A 85 -14.03 -10.75 1.11
CA ALA A 85 -15.40 -10.29 0.88
C ALA A 85 -15.60 -9.79 -0.56
N ILE A 86 -14.57 -9.21 -1.17
CA ILE A 86 -14.60 -8.68 -2.53
C ILE A 86 -14.18 -9.71 -3.60
N ASP A 87 -14.22 -11.00 -3.29
CA ASP A 87 -13.83 -12.05 -4.25
C ASP A 87 -14.85 -12.15 -5.41
N PRO A 88 -14.40 -12.05 -6.68
CA PRO A 88 -15.29 -12.14 -7.84
C PRO A 88 -15.98 -13.50 -7.99
N ASP A 89 -15.43 -14.58 -7.42
CA ASP A 89 -16.06 -15.91 -7.45
C ASP A 89 -17.29 -15.97 -6.53
N ILE A 90 -17.31 -15.15 -5.48
CA ILE A 90 -18.44 -15.02 -4.54
C ILE A 90 -19.46 -14.02 -5.08
N HIS A 91 -18.98 -12.94 -5.72
CA HIS A 91 -19.81 -11.86 -6.24
C HIS A 91 -19.57 -11.66 -7.75
N PRO A 92 -20.25 -12.45 -8.60
CA PRO A 92 -20.09 -12.32 -10.04
C PRO A 92 -20.55 -10.93 -10.50
N TYR A 93 -19.63 -10.19 -11.11
CA TYR A 93 -19.84 -8.83 -11.66
C TYR A 93 -20.74 -8.80 -12.91
N THR A 94 -21.33 -9.94 -13.31
CA THR A 94 -22.22 -10.06 -14.47
C THR A 94 -23.61 -9.44 -14.25
N LEU A 95 -23.89 -8.93 -13.05
CA LEU A 95 -25.14 -8.30 -12.64
C LEU A 95 -25.01 -6.79 -12.41
N ASP A 96 -24.13 -6.09 -13.14
CA ASP A 96 -23.98 -4.64 -13.02
C ASP A 96 -25.27 -3.90 -13.41
N ILE A 97 -26.05 -3.52 -12.40
CA ILE A 97 -27.30 -2.73 -12.54
C ILE A 97 -26.96 -1.28 -12.94
N ASP A 98 -25.87 -0.73 -12.40
CA ASP A 98 -25.38 0.62 -12.70
C ASP A 98 -24.08 0.57 -13.51
N ARG A 99 -24.18 0.94 -14.79
CA ARG A 99 -23.03 0.98 -15.71
C ARG A 99 -22.01 2.08 -15.37
N THR A 100 -22.38 3.06 -14.56
CA THR A 100 -21.46 4.12 -14.12
C THR A 100 -20.64 3.69 -12.92
N ARG A 101 -21.11 2.71 -12.14
CA ARG A 101 -20.45 2.14 -10.96
C ARG A 101 -20.35 0.61 -11.07
N PRO A 102 -19.66 0.07 -12.09
CA PRO A 102 -19.59 -1.37 -12.28
C PRO A 102 -18.86 -2.04 -11.10
N LEU A 103 -19.43 -3.13 -10.58
CA LEU A 103 -18.92 -3.82 -9.40
C LEU A 103 -17.53 -4.43 -9.66
N GLY A 104 -17.23 -4.72 -10.93
CA GLY A 104 -15.90 -5.16 -11.37
C GLY A 104 -14.77 -4.16 -11.04
N LEU A 105 -15.06 -2.87 -10.84
CA LEU A 105 -14.06 -1.92 -10.32
C LEU A 105 -13.54 -2.32 -8.94
N ILE A 106 -14.39 -2.92 -8.11
CA ILE A 106 -14.02 -3.36 -6.77
C ILE A 106 -13.48 -4.79 -6.83
N THR A 107 -14.29 -5.72 -7.35
CA THR A 107 -14.01 -7.16 -7.25
C THR A 107 -12.87 -7.62 -8.15
N VAL A 108 -12.63 -6.90 -9.26
CA VAL A 108 -11.54 -7.20 -10.20
C VAL A 108 -10.41 -6.19 -10.04
N VAL A 109 -10.67 -4.90 -10.27
CA VAL A 109 -9.61 -3.89 -10.42
C VAL A 109 -8.96 -3.50 -9.09
N LEU A 110 -9.75 -3.03 -8.12
CA LEU A 110 -9.25 -2.63 -6.80
C LEU A 110 -8.65 -3.83 -6.07
N ARG A 111 -9.33 -4.99 -6.10
CA ARG A 111 -8.80 -6.21 -5.49
C ARG A 111 -7.44 -6.60 -6.06
N ALA A 112 -7.28 -6.61 -7.38
CA ALA A 112 -5.99 -6.91 -8.00
C ALA A 112 -4.91 -5.90 -7.61
N PHE A 113 -5.26 -4.61 -7.57
CA PHE A 113 -4.36 -3.56 -7.12
C PHE A 113 -3.91 -3.76 -5.66
N VAL A 114 -4.84 -4.01 -4.74
CA VAL A 114 -4.53 -4.25 -3.31
C VAL A 114 -3.67 -5.50 -3.14
N CYS A 115 -3.95 -6.58 -3.87
CA CYS A 115 -3.10 -7.77 -3.88
C CYS A 115 -1.69 -7.46 -4.38
N GLY A 116 -1.56 -6.66 -5.44
CA GLY A 116 -0.26 -6.22 -5.96
C GLY A 116 0.50 -5.37 -4.93
N MET A 117 -0.17 -4.41 -4.30
CA MET A 117 0.41 -3.55 -3.26
C MET A 117 0.88 -4.36 -2.06
N LEU A 118 0.02 -5.22 -1.48
CA LEU A 118 0.41 -6.04 -0.34
C LEU A 118 1.60 -6.93 -0.67
N LYS A 119 1.66 -7.46 -1.91
CA LYS A 119 2.79 -8.26 -2.33
C LYS A 119 4.08 -7.45 -2.49
N CYS A 120 4.01 -6.21 -2.97
CA CYS A 120 5.15 -5.28 -2.94
C CYS A 120 5.61 -5.06 -1.49
N CYS A 121 4.67 -4.81 -0.57
CA CYS A 121 4.97 -4.63 0.85
C CYS A 121 5.61 -5.89 1.47
N ASP A 122 5.15 -7.10 1.14
CA ASP A 122 5.78 -8.36 1.57
C ASP A 122 7.23 -8.48 1.08
N LEU A 123 7.48 -8.21 -0.21
CA LEU A 123 8.83 -8.29 -0.77
C LEU A 123 9.76 -7.26 -0.11
N SER A 124 9.29 -6.02 0.08
CA SER A 124 10.04 -4.99 0.79
C SER A 124 10.27 -5.37 2.26
N TRP A 125 9.27 -5.87 2.97
CA TRP A 125 9.40 -6.30 4.36
C TRP A 125 10.45 -7.41 4.50
N ARG A 126 10.45 -8.39 3.58
CA ARG A 126 11.47 -9.46 3.55
C ARG A 126 12.87 -8.93 3.28
N GLU A 127 13.01 -7.94 2.41
CA GLU A 127 14.30 -7.32 2.11
C GLU A 127 14.85 -6.59 3.35
N LEU A 128 14.03 -5.74 3.97
CA LEU A 128 14.40 -4.96 5.15
C LEU A 128 14.69 -5.85 6.36
N SER A 129 14.02 -7.01 6.46
CA SER A 129 14.22 -8.01 7.52
C SER A 129 15.54 -8.79 7.42
N LYS A 130 16.37 -8.60 6.39
CA LYS A 130 17.64 -9.33 6.23
C LYS A 130 18.75 -8.91 7.21
N GLY A 131 18.48 -7.93 8.07
CA GLY A 131 19.41 -7.48 9.12
C GLY A 131 20.43 -6.43 8.67
N GLY A 132 20.23 -5.82 7.49
CA GLY A 132 21.04 -4.69 7.02
C GLY A 132 20.62 -3.34 7.59
N LEU A 133 19.47 -3.27 8.28
CA LEU A 133 18.87 -2.07 8.85
C LEU A 133 18.40 -2.35 10.29
N HIS A 134 18.32 -1.30 11.09
CA HIS A 134 17.82 -1.37 12.45
C HIS A 134 16.30 -1.19 12.48
N ASP A 135 15.60 -2.22 12.97
CA ASP A 135 14.16 -2.17 13.19
C ASP A 135 13.81 -1.17 14.30
N ALA A 136 12.66 -0.52 14.15
CA ALA A 136 12.17 0.61 14.93
C ALA A 136 13.00 1.92 14.85
N GLU A 137 14.06 1.96 14.05
CA GLU A 137 14.87 3.16 13.77
C GLU A 137 14.83 3.54 12.29
N ASP A 138 15.36 2.66 11.43
CA ASP A 138 15.44 2.88 9.98
C ASP A 138 14.13 2.52 9.27
N TRP A 139 13.37 1.60 9.85
CA TRP A 139 12.09 1.09 9.33
C TRP A 139 11.26 0.46 10.46
N GLN A 140 10.02 0.07 10.15
CA GLN A 140 9.10 -0.56 11.12
C GLN A 140 8.61 -1.91 10.62
N SER A 141 8.93 -2.98 11.37
CA SER A 141 8.58 -4.36 10.98
C SER A 141 7.19 -4.84 11.43
N GLU A 142 6.51 -4.12 12.34
CA GLU A 142 5.25 -4.58 12.94
C GLU A 142 4.11 -4.69 11.90
N LYS A 143 3.48 -5.88 11.85
CA LYS A 143 2.39 -6.21 10.91
C LYS A 143 1.02 -6.33 11.58
N CYS A 144 0.95 -6.24 12.90
CA CYS A 144 -0.29 -6.29 13.68
C CYS A 144 -1.17 -7.52 13.36
N GLU A 145 -0.54 -8.66 13.08
CA GLU A 145 -1.17 -9.91 12.61
C GLU A 145 -1.98 -9.81 11.30
N VAL A 146 -1.80 -8.72 10.54
CA VAL A 146 -2.38 -8.55 9.20
C VAL A 146 -1.41 -9.13 8.17
N SER A 147 -1.92 -10.01 7.31
CA SER A 147 -1.11 -10.64 6.25
C SER A 147 -0.80 -9.66 5.11
N LEU A 148 0.46 -9.66 4.68
CA LEU A 148 0.92 -9.02 3.45
C LEU A 148 0.85 -9.95 2.23
N LEU A 149 0.09 -11.04 2.31
CA LEU A 149 0.05 -12.11 1.29
C LEU A 149 1.39 -12.87 1.17
N GLU A 150 2.05 -13.12 2.30
CA GLU A 150 3.37 -13.76 2.37
C GLU A 150 3.36 -15.19 1.80
N GLY A 151 2.25 -15.91 2.00
CA GLY A 151 2.05 -17.27 1.47
C GLY A 151 1.63 -17.31 0.00
N TRP A 152 1.34 -16.16 -0.62
CA TRP A 152 0.88 -16.10 -2.00
C TRP A 152 2.04 -15.94 -2.99
N PRO A 153 2.07 -16.70 -4.09
CA PRO A 153 3.08 -16.54 -5.13
C PRO A 153 2.98 -15.17 -5.82
N VAL A 154 4.13 -14.53 -6.10
CA VAL A 154 4.16 -13.27 -6.87
C VAL A 154 3.46 -13.41 -8.22
N LYS A 155 3.68 -14.53 -8.91
CA LYS A 155 3.01 -14.85 -10.18
C LYS A 155 1.49 -14.81 -10.09
N ALA A 156 0.90 -15.19 -8.94
CA ALA A 156 -0.55 -15.16 -8.74
C ALA A 156 -1.07 -13.72 -8.53
N ALA A 157 -0.27 -12.83 -7.94
CA ALA A 157 -0.61 -11.40 -7.86
C ALA A 157 -0.49 -10.73 -9.24
N LEU A 158 0.57 -11.04 -10.00
CA LEU A 158 0.75 -10.55 -11.37
C LEU A 158 -0.38 -11.01 -12.29
N ALA A 159 -0.79 -12.28 -12.23
CA ALA A 159 -1.91 -12.79 -13.00
C ALA A 159 -3.21 -12.02 -12.70
N ARG A 160 -3.50 -11.71 -11.43
CA ARG A 160 -4.67 -10.90 -11.08
C ARG A 160 -4.61 -9.48 -11.64
N LEU A 161 -3.42 -8.86 -11.63
CA LEU A 161 -3.24 -7.54 -12.25
C LEU A 161 -3.46 -7.60 -13.77
N ASP A 162 -3.03 -8.67 -14.43
CA ASP A 162 -3.28 -8.91 -15.85
C ASP A 162 -4.77 -9.10 -16.15
N ASP A 163 -5.48 -9.89 -15.34
CA ASP A 163 -6.93 -10.07 -15.46
C ASP A 163 -7.67 -8.73 -15.31
N ALA A 164 -7.26 -7.89 -14.37
CA ALA A 164 -7.81 -6.55 -14.18
C ALA A 164 -7.52 -5.61 -15.35
N LEU A 165 -6.31 -5.65 -15.91
CA LEU A 165 -5.96 -4.88 -17.11
C LEU A 165 -6.78 -5.34 -18.32
N GLN A 166 -7.01 -6.64 -18.46
CA GLN A 166 -7.86 -7.20 -19.52
C GLN A 166 -9.33 -6.80 -19.31
N TRP A 167 -9.82 -6.81 -18.08
CA TRP A 167 -11.16 -6.35 -17.74
C TRP A 167 -11.36 -4.86 -18.10
N LEU A 168 -10.39 -4.01 -17.74
CA LEU A 168 -10.40 -2.58 -18.11
C LEU A 168 -10.33 -2.37 -19.63
N TRP A 169 -9.69 -3.28 -20.37
CA TRP A 169 -9.65 -3.21 -21.83
C TRP A 169 -11.00 -3.56 -22.46
N ASN A 170 -11.63 -4.64 -22.00
CA ASN A 170 -12.85 -5.20 -22.57
C ASN A 170 -14.14 -4.49 -22.13
N THR A 171 -14.12 -3.78 -20.99
CA THR A 171 -15.29 -3.08 -20.48
C THR A 171 -15.71 -1.97 -21.46
N PRO A 172 -16.98 -1.94 -21.93
CA PRO A 172 -17.47 -0.88 -22.80
C PRO A 172 -17.39 0.47 -22.11
N LYS A 173 -16.76 1.46 -22.77
CA LYS A 173 -16.53 2.80 -22.22
C LYS A 173 -17.43 3.81 -22.93
N GLY A 174 -18.15 4.62 -22.16
CA GLY A 174 -18.76 5.83 -22.69
C GLY A 174 -17.68 6.88 -22.99
N SER A 175 -17.85 7.68 -24.04
CA SER A 175 -16.84 8.66 -24.49
C SER A 175 -16.37 9.63 -23.40
N SER A 176 -17.24 9.95 -22.42
CA SER A 176 -16.94 10.85 -21.30
C SER A 176 -16.05 10.24 -20.22
N VAL A 177 -15.96 8.90 -20.11
CA VAL A 177 -15.21 8.21 -19.05
C VAL A 177 -13.94 7.53 -19.56
N ILE A 178 -13.72 7.49 -20.88
CA ILE A 178 -12.54 6.83 -21.50
C ILE A 178 -11.23 7.26 -20.83
N HIS A 179 -11.05 8.56 -20.62
CA HIS A 179 -9.84 9.11 -19.99
C HIS A 179 -9.60 8.53 -18.59
N VAL A 180 -10.64 8.34 -17.78
CA VAL A 180 -10.50 7.83 -16.41
C VAL A 180 -10.14 6.34 -16.41
N PHE A 181 -10.66 5.56 -17.35
CA PHE A 181 -10.23 4.17 -17.54
C PHE A 181 -8.75 4.08 -17.99
N PHE A 182 -8.25 5.03 -18.78
CA PHE A 182 -6.81 5.14 -19.07
C PHE A 182 -6.01 5.48 -17.80
N CYS A 183 -6.54 6.34 -16.93
CA CYS A 183 -5.91 6.68 -15.64
C CYS A 183 -5.78 5.45 -14.74
N GLN A 184 -6.84 4.64 -14.62
CA GLN A 184 -6.81 3.38 -13.87
C GLN A 184 -5.79 2.41 -14.44
N ARG A 185 -5.81 2.24 -15.77
CA ARG A 185 -4.90 1.34 -16.46
C ARG A 185 -3.43 1.67 -16.18
N ASN A 186 -3.04 2.95 -16.25
CA ASN A 186 -1.66 3.35 -16.03
C ASN A 186 -1.20 3.11 -14.58
N ARG A 187 -2.09 3.30 -13.60
CA ARG A 187 -1.82 2.97 -12.20
C ARG A 187 -1.63 1.46 -11.98
N LEU A 188 -2.47 0.62 -12.61
CA LEU A 188 -2.31 -0.83 -12.55
C LEU A 188 -1.04 -1.31 -13.26
N LEU A 189 -0.72 -0.75 -14.44
CA LEU A 189 0.52 -1.03 -15.15
C LEU A 189 1.73 -0.64 -14.29
N PHE A 190 1.71 0.55 -13.69
CA PHE A 190 2.77 0.97 -12.78
C PHE A 190 2.93 -0.02 -11.62
N ARG A 191 1.85 -0.38 -10.91
CA ARG A 191 1.89 -1.40 -9.84
C ARG A 191 2.45 -2.73 -10.32
N LYS A 192 1.98 -3.23 -11.46
CA LYS A 192 2.45 -4.49 -12.05
C LYS A 192 3.96 -4.42 -12.29
N THR A 193 4.44 -3.36 -12.94
CA THR A 193 5.85 -3.20 -13.26
C THR A 193 6.72 -3.05 -11.99
N ILE A 194 6.24 -2.37 -10.95
CA ILE A 194 6.92 -2.31 -9.65
C ILE A 194 7.05 -3.71 -9.03
N LEU A 195 5.98 -4.50 -9.04
CA LEU A 195 6.01 -5.87 -8.51
C LEU A 195 6.97 -6.77 -9.32
N GLU A 196 6.99 -6.63 -10.65
CA GLU A 196 7.95 -7.33 -11.51
C GLU A 196 9.40 -6.90 -11.22
N LEU A 197 9.65 -5.61 -10.98
CA LEU A 197 10.98 -5.10 -10.60
C LEU A 197 11.45 -5.66 -9.26
N MET A 198 10.56 -5.72 -8.26
CA MET A 198 10.90 -6.24 -6.93
C MET A 198 11.19 -7.74 -6.93
N GLU A 199 10.47 -8.52 -7.75
CA GLU A 199 10.71 -9.97 -7.89
C GLU A 199 11.95 -10.27 -8.74
N HIS A 200 12.28 -9.39 -9.68
CA HIS A 200 13.35 -9.64 -10.65
C HIS A 200 14.71 -9.16 -10.15
N SER A 201 15.66 -10.08 -10.05
CA SER A 201 17.01 -9.77 -9.64
C SER A 201 17.82 -9.10 -10.77
N ILE A 202 18.42 -7.93 -10.47
CA ILE A 202 19.38 -7.22 -11.35
C ILE A 202 20.47 -8.15 -11.89
N HIS A 203 20.89 -9.16 -11.12
CA HIS A 203 22.02 -10.03 -11.49
C HIS A 203 21.65 -11.13 -12.49
N HIS A 204 20.36 -11.47 -12.60
CA HIS A 204 19.92 -12.58 -13.46
C HIS A 204 19.73 -12.15 -14.92
N ASP A 205 19.01 -11.06 -15.15
CA ASP A 205 18.75 -10.53 -16.49
C ASP A 205 18.64 -9.01 -16.41
N LYS A 206 19.78 -8.37 -16.69
CA LYS A 206 19.96 -6.91 -16.62
C LYS A 206 19.16 -6.18 -17.68
N GLU A 207 19.05 -6.76 -18.89
CA GLU A 207 18.34 -6.12 -19.99
C GLU A 207 16.85 -6.03 -19.65
N ARG A 208 16.26 -7.13 -19.15
CA ARG A 208 14.89 -7.12 -18.67
C ARG A 208 14.70 -6.17 -17.50
N PHE A 209 15.62 -6.12 -16.54
CA PHE A 209 15.54 -5.17 -15.42
C PHE A 209 15.52 -3.72 -15.93
N GLN A 210 16.40 -3.37 -16.87
CA GLN A 210 16.45 -2.05 -17.48
C GLN A 210 15.15 -1.71 -18.23
N GLN A 211 14.58 -2.66 -18.98
CA GLN A 211 13.30 -2.47 -19.68
C GLN A 211 12.15 -2.24 -18.68
N LEU A 212 12.08 -3.04 -17.61
CA LEU A 212 11.08 -2.86 -16.56
C LEU A 212 11.21 -1.48 -15.89
N LEU A 213 12.43 -1.03 -15.61
CA LEU A 213 12.69 0.27 -15.01
C LEU A 213 12.24 1.42 -15.93
N GLN A 214 12.53 1.33 -17.23
CA GLN A 214 12.05 2.28 -18.23
C GLN A 214 10.53 2.30 -18.32
N ASN A 215 9.88 1.13 -18.32
CA ASN A 215 8.42 1.03 -18.32
C ASN A 215 7.81 1.66 -17.06
N ALA A 216 8.38 1.42 -15.88
CA ALA A 216 7.91 2.01 -14.62
C ALA A 216 7.99 3.54 -14.67
N ARG A 217 9.10 4.10 -15.17
CA ARG A 217 9.26 5.55 -15.36
C ARG A 217 8.24 6.11 -16.36
N GLN A 218 8.00 5.41 -17.46
CA GLN A 218 7.03 5.82 -18.46
C GLN A 218 5.61 5.84 -17.87
N HIS A 219 5.20 4.81 -17.15
CA HIS A 219 3.88 4.77 -16.51
C HIS A 219 3.73 5.85 -15.45
N LEU A 220 4.76 6.10 -14.63
CA LEU A 220 4.75 7.19 -13.65
C LEU A 220 4.62 8.56 -14.34
N TYR A 221 5.37 8.79 -15.42
CA TYR A 221 5.26 10.01 -16.22
C TYR A 221 3.85 10.20 -16.80
N GLU A 222 3.24 9.14 -17.31
CA GLU A 222 1.87 9.19 -17.80
C GLU A 222 0.86 9.48 -16.69
N ILE A 223 1.02 8.92 -15.49
CA ILE A 223 0.18 9.24 -14.33
C ILE A 223 0.28 10.73 -13.98
N GLN A 224 1.50 11.30 -14.00
CA GLN A 224 1.75 12.70 -13.63
C GLN A 224 1.27 13.71 -14.69
N THR A 225 1.18 13.31 -15.96
CA THR A 225 0.79 14.19 -17.07
C THR A 225 -0.68 14.08 -17.45
N GLN A 226 -1.39 13.09 -16.91
CA GLN A 226 -2.83 12.95 -17.04
C GLN A 226 -3.58 14.12 -16.37
N LEU A 227 -4.82 14.36 -16.80
CA LEU A 227 -5.71 15.28 -16.09
C LEU A 227 -5.83 14.85 -14.62
N PRO A 228 -5.81 15.81 -13.67
CA PRO A 228 -5.95 15.52 -12.26
C PRO A 228 -7.24 14.76 -11.98
N ILE A 229 -7.17 13.78 -11.08
CA ILE A 229 -8.35 13.12 -10.56
C ILE A 229 -9.02 14.10 -9.59
N PRO A 230 -10.30 14.47 -9.81
CA PRO A 230 -10.99 15.40 -8.93
C PRO A 230 -11.18 14.77 -7.54
N ASP A 231 -11.13 15.61 -6.50
CA ASP A 231 -11.48 15.15 -5.15
C ASP A 231 -12.93 14.66 -5.11
N PRO A 232 -13.19 13.48 -4.51
CA PRO A 232 -14.53 12.99 -4.35
C PRO A 232 -15.37 13.94 -3.49
N PRO A 233 -16.67 14.12 -3.81
CA PRO A 233 -17.56 14.98 -3.02
C PRO A 233 -17.68 14.50 -1.57
N MET A 234 -18.09 15.37 -0.64
CA MET A 234 -18.13 15.09 0.81
C MET A 234 -18.98 13.87 1.23
N GLY A 235 -19.85 13.34 0.36
CA GLY A 235 -20.64 12.12 0.59
C GLY A 235 -20.16 10.89 -0.19
N SER A 236 -19.02 10.98 -0.87
CA SER A 236 -18.51 9.88 -1.69
C SER A 236 -18.13 8.67 -0.83
N PRO A 237 -18.46 7.44 -1.27
CA PRO A 237 -17.97 6.23 -0.61
C PRO A 237 -16.44 6.12 -0.58
N ALA A 238 -15.71 6.83 -1.44
CA ALA A 238 -14.25 6.83 -1.47
C ALA A 238 -13.64 7.29 -0.14
N HIS A 239 -14.25 8.28 0.52
CA HIS A 239 -13.77 8.79 1.82
C HIS A 239 -13.87 7.74 2.94
N LYS A 240 -14.75 6.75 2.79
CA LYS A 240 -14.90 5.65 3.75
C LYS A 240 -13.91 4.51 3.50
N ALA A 241 -13.12 4.55 2.42
CA ALA A 241 -12.15 3.50 2.10
C ALA A 241 -10.95 3.48 3.07
N PHE A 242 -10.70 4.56 3.79
CA PHE A 242 -9.58 4.70 4.72
C PHE A 242 -10.05 4.96 6.14
N ASP A 243 -9.52 4.20 7.08
CA ASP A 243 -9.70 4.41 8.52
C ASP A 243 -8.35 4.77 9.16
N PRO A 244 -8.07 6.05 9.43
CA PRO A 244 -6.82 6.47 10.07
C PRO A 244 -6.71 6.00 11.53
N TYR A 245 -7.79 5.47 12.12
CA TYR A 245 -7.83 4.94 13.48
C TYR A 245 -7.90 3.41 13.52
N ILE A 246 -7.69 2.73 12.38
CA ILE A 246 -7.78 1.26 12.28
C ILE A 246 -6.89 0.54 13.29
N ALA A 247 -5.75 1.14 13.67
CA ALA A 247 -4.83 0.62 14.67
C ALA A 247 -5.51 0.28 16.01
N GLY A 248 -6.60 0.95 16.39
CA GLY A 248 -7.41 0.60 17.57
C GLY A 248 -8.20 -0.71 17.46
N ARG A 249 -8.22 -1.35 16.28
CA ARG A 249 -8.85 -2.65 16.01
C ARG A 249 -7.83 -3.73 15.61
N LEU A 250 -6.55 -3.37 15.49
CA LEU A 250 -5.49 -4.29 15.13
C LEU A 250 -4.73 -4.72 16.38
N ASN A 251 -4.01 -5.84 16.28
CA ASN A 251 -3.17 -6.32 17.37
C ASN A 251 -1.87 -5.49 17.42
N THR A 252 -1.90 -4.33 18.06
CA THR A 252 -0.76 -3.42 18.19
C THR A 252 -0.62 -2.86 19.59
N PHE A 253 0.62 -2.67 20.02
CA PHE A 253 0.97 -2.03 21.29
C PHE A 253 1.41 -0.58 21.12
N LEU A 254 1.35 -0.06 19.87
CA LEU A 254 1.73 1.29 19.55
C LEU A 254 0.55 2.25 19.77
N PRO A 255 0.77 3.43 20.37
CA PRO A 255 -0.22 4.49 20.40
C PRO A 255 -0.68 4.88 18.99
N ILE A 256 -1.98 5.18 18.83
CA ILE A 256 -2.51 5.61 17.53
C ILE A 256 -1.91 6.96 17.14
N ARG A 257 -1.30 7.02 15.95
CA ARG A 257 -0.90 8.25 15.29
C ARG A 257 -1.54 8.33 13.91
N VAL A 258 -2.29 9.40 13.66
CA VAL A 258 -2.82 9.69 12.32
C VAL A 258 -1.70 10.31 11.49
N ILE A 259 -1.43 9.71 10.33
CA ILE A 259 -0.48 10.25 9.35
C ILE A 259 -1.24 11.22 8.43
N GLU A 260 -0.78 12.47 8.40
CA GLU A 260 -1.21 13.42 7.37
C GLU A 260 -0.48 13.09 6.08
N LEU A 261 -1.24 12.67 5.06
CA LEU A 261 -0.64 12.38 3.76
C LEU A 261 -0.09 13.66 3.13
N PRO A 262 1.10 13.59 2.50
CA PRO A 262 1.62 14.69 1.70
C PRO A 262 0.75 14.95 0.48
N ALA A 263 1.02 16.05 -0.22
CA ALA A 263 0.42 16.30 -1.53
C ALA A 263 0.72 15.15 -2.49
N ILE A 264 -0.19 14.85 -3.42
CA ILE A 264 -0.04 13.69 -4.29
C ILE A 264 1.19 13.81 -5.20
N GLU A 265 1.57 15.04 -5.57
CA GLU A 265 2.77 15.34 -6.33
C GLU A 265 4.05 14.95 -5.58
N GLU A 266 4.08 15.17 -4.27
CA GLU A 266 5.19 14.77 -3.40
C GLU A 266 5.29 13.25 -3.30
N SER A 267 4.15 12.57 -3.22
CA SER A 267 4.10 11.10 -3.26
C SER A 267 4.65 10.54 -4.58
N TRP A 268 4.32 11.16 -5.71
CA TRP A 268 4.89 10.77 -7.00
C TRP A 268 6.37 11.09 -7.14
N ASN A 269 6.85 12.17 -6.50
CA ASN A 269 8.28 12.44 -6.41
C ASN A 269 8.99 11.39 -5.54
N ALA A 270 8.38 10.93 -4.44
CA ALA A 270 8.91 9.83 -3.63
C ALA A 270 9.02 8.54 -4.46
N TRP A 271 7.99 8.17 -5.23
CA TRP A 271 8.06 7.05 -6.17
C TRP A 271 9.13 7.23 -7.24
N ARG A 272 9.32 8.44 -7.77
CA ARG A 272 10.41 8.72 -8.72
C ARG A 272 11.77 8.50 -8.08
N ASN A 273 11.96 8.94 -6.83
CA ASN A 273 13.19 8.74 -6.08
C ASN A 273 13.43 7.24 -5.78
N PHE A 274 12.37 6.50 -5.47
CA PHE A 274 12.43 5.06 -5.32
C PHE A 274 12.96 4.37 -6.60
N LEU A 275 12.49 4.78 -7.78
CA LEU A 275 13.01 4.30 -9.06
C LEU A 275 14.46 4.73 -9.33
N ASN A 276 14.87 5.92 -8.88
CA ASN A 276 16.27 6.37 -8.99
C ASN A 276 17.20 5.43 -8.23
N GLY A 277 16.82 4.95 -7.04
CA GLY A 277 17.60 3.97 -6.28
C GLY A 277 17.88 2.69 -7.08
N TRP A 278 16.90 2.18 -7.83
CA TRP A 278 17.13 1.04 -8.73
C TRP A 278 18.01 1.35 -9.93
N GLU A 279 17.94 2.57 -10.47
CA GLU A 279 18.84 3.02 -11.53
C GLU A 279 20.29 3.13 -11.06
N GLU A 280 20.50 3.62 -9.84
CA GLU A 280 21.80 3.65 -9.18
C GLU A 280 22.33 2.23 -8.98
N MET A 281 21.51 1.30 -8.46
CA MET A 281 21.88 -0.11 -8.33
C MET A 281 22.24 -0.74 -9.68
N LEU A 282 21.48 -0.47 -10.73
CA LEU A 282 21.77 -0.96 -12.08
C LEU A 282 23.10 -0.40 -12.59
N THR A 283 23.35 0.90 -12.40
CA THR A 283 24.59 1.58 -12.78
C THR A 283 25.79 0.95 -12.06
N LEU A 284 25.70 0.82 -10.74
CA LEU A 284 26.73 0.18 -9.91
C LEU A 284 26.98 -1.28 -10.33
N SER A 285 25.92 -2.03 -10.68
CA SER A 285 26.04 -3.42 -11.13
C SER A 285 26.81 -3.57 -12.46
N ASN A 286 26.89 -2.49 -13.25
CA ASN A 286 27.59 -2.44 -14.54
C ASN A 286 29.03 -1.93 -14.41
N THR A 287 29.38 -1.34 -13.27
CA THR A 287 30.72 -0.84 -12.98
C THR A 287 31.69 -1.98 -12.75
N ARG A 288 32.70 -2.11 -13.63
CA ARG A 288 33.69 -3.21 -13.61
C ARG A 288 34.88 -2.96 -12.69
N GLU A 289 35.13 -1.71 -12.32
CA GLU A 289 36.30 -1.32 -11.53
C GLU A 289 35.85 -0.81 -10.16
N ILE A 290 36.41 -1.37 -9.09
CA ILE A 290 36.09 -0.95 -7.71
C ILE A 290 36.52 0.50 -7.47
N MET A 291 37.55 0.99 -8.18
CA MET A 291 38.07 2.34 -8.01
C MET A 291 37.10 3.44 -8.49
N SER A 292 36.17 3.13 -9.40
CA SER A 292 35.17 4.10 -9.86
C SER A 292 33.96 4.22 -8.93
N TRP A 293 33.84 3.37 -7.91
CA TRP A 293 32.77 3.46 -6.91
C TRP A 293 32.86 4.74 -6.06
N LYS A 294 34.04 5.38 -5.96
CA LYS A 294 34.23 6.65 -5.24
C LYS A 294 33.68 7.88 -5.98
N VAL A 295 33.26 7.75 -7.24
CA VAL A 295 32.87 8.90 -8.09
C VAL A 295 31.36 8.97 -8.33
N SER A 296 30.59 8.01 -7.81
CA SER A 296 29.14 7.90 -8.05
C SER A 296 28.25 8.28 -6.85
N TYR A 297 28.78 9.04 -5.89
CA TYR A 297 28.02 9.67 -4.80
C TYR A 297 28.08 11.19 -4.90
#